data_AF-A0A131Z7X4-F1
#
_entry.id   AF-A0A131Z7X4-F1
#
_cell.length_a   1.000
_cell.length_b   1.000
_cell.length_c   1.000
_cell.angle_alpha   90.00
_cell.angle_beta   90.00
_cell.angle_gamma   90.00
#
_symmetry.space_group_name_H-M   'P 1'
#
loop_
_entity.id
_entity.type
_entity.pdbx_description
1 polymer ?
#
loop_
_entity_poly.entity_id
_entity_poly.type
_entity_poly.pdbx_seq_one_letter_code
_entity_poly.pdbx_strand_id
1 'polypeptide(L)'
;REGPFQRGRVPLSLTFQLEVAQRIGAPILDPQRCRLSVLCQNYCTTQHRLTLNGSSFVPPAEVDVGLVRLVPLKEPVIRHPFDLIEKVINCLFNGRQKVLTNGAKNLFPRDRREELVPRLIKLSDVDPTTRILQLTVEEIGRLCDIYEEICTKEPEIRDYHFRLGR
;
A
#
# COMPACT_ATOMS: atom_id res chain seq x y z
N ARG A 1 14.55 7.80 9.71
CA ARG A 1 14.27 8.79 8.65
C ARG A 1 15.58 9.09 7.95
N GLU A 2 15.61 9.04 6.62
CA GLU A 2 16.83 9.18 5.83
C GLU A 2 16.67 10.23 4.71
N GLY A 3 17.78 10.61 4.09
CA GLY A 3 17.81 11.54 2.96
C GLY A 3 17.16 12.91 3.27
N PRO A 4 16.32 13.45 2.37
CA PRO A 4 15.73 14.79 2.55
C PRO A 4 14.85 14.91 3.79
N PHE A 5 14.33 13.79 4.31
CA PHE A 5 13.47 13.75 5.49
C PHE A 5 14.23 13.84 6.82
N GLN A 6 15.58 13.83 6.80
CA GLN A 6 16.39 14.18 7.97
C GLN A 6 16.17 15.63 8.40
N ARG A 7 15.83 16.52 7.46
CA ARG A 7 15.50 17.93 7.72
C ARG A 7 14.04 18.14 8.16
N GLY A 8 13.36 17.08 8.57
CA GLY A 8 11.96 17.11 8.98
C GLY A 8 10.99 16.76 7.85
N ARG A 9 9.80 17.36 7.88
CA ARG A 9 8.70 17.04 6.94
C ARG A 9 8.77 17.90 5.69
N VAL A 10 9.83 17.69 4.90
CA VAL A 10 10.05 18.42 3.65
C VAL A 10 9.00 18.01 2.61
N PRO A 11 8.13 18.93 2.13
CA PRO A 11 7.20 18.62 1.06
C PRO A 11 7.93 18.40 -0.26
N LEU A 12 7.45 17.45 -1.06
CA LEU A 12 7.96 17.18 -2.40
C LEU A 12 6.91 17.52 -3.44
N SER A 13 7.30 18.21 -4.51
CA SER A 13 6.47 18.42 -5.70
C SER A 13 7.16 17.73 -6.86
N LEU A 14 6.57 16.64 -7.33
CA LEU A 14 7.18 15.73 -8.30
C LEU A 14 6.24 15.54 -9.48
N THR A 15 6.82 15.39 -10.67
CA THR A 15 6.10 15.06 -11.89
C THR A 15 6.20 13.57 -12.18
N PHE A 16 5.08 12.94 -12.53
CA PHE A 16 5.01 11.54 -12.94
C PHE A 16 4.23 11.42 -14.25
N GLN A 17 4.36 10.30 -14.96
CA GLN A 17 3.38 9.94 -15.99
C GLN A 17 1.96 9.99 -15.38
N LEU A 18 0.98 10.48 -16.14
CA LEU A 18 -0.36 10.80 -15.62
C LEU A 18 -1.01 9.63 -14.88
N GLU A 19 -0.91 8.41 -15.39
CA GLU A 19 -1.46 7.22 -14.73
C GLU A 19 -0.83 6.98 -13.34
N VAL A 20 0.49 7.16 -13.22
CA VAL A 20 1.21 7.00 -11.94
C VAL A 20 0.79 8.11 -10.97
N ALA A 21 0.65 9.34 -11.44
CA ALA A 21 0.17 10.46 -10.63
C ALA A 21 -1.24 10.18 -10.07
N GLN A 22 -2.15 9.67 -10.92
CA GLN A 22 -3.50 9.27 -10.52
C GLN A 22 -3.48 8.15 -9.49
N ARG A 23 -2.64 7.12 -9.70
CA ARG A 23 -2.47 6.00 -8.76
C ARG A 23 -1.99 6.47 -7.38
N ILE A 24 -1.04 7.39 -7.30
CA ILE A 24 -0.52 7.90 -6.01
C ILE A 24 -1.64 8.50 -5.16
N GLY A 25 -2.50 9.31 -5.78
CA GLY A 25 -3.60 10.02 -5.10
C GLY A 25 -4.92 9.26 -5.02
N ALA A 26 -5.01 8.06 -5.58
CA ALA A 26 -6.28 7.33 -5.75
C ALA A 26 -6.95 7.01 -4.40
N PRO A 27 -8.16 7.54 -4.14
CA PRO A 27 -8.89 7.26 -2.89
C PRO A 27 -9.41 5.83 -2.84
N ILE A 28 -10.02 5.46 -1.71
CA ILE A 28 -10.72 4.19 -1.55
C ILE A 28 -11.78 4.03 -2.66
N LEU A 29 -11.96 2.80 -3.16
CA LEU A 29 -12.85 2.45 -4.29
C LEU A 29 -12.45 3.00 -5.67
N ASP A 30 -11.43 3.84 -5.77
CA ASP A 30 -10.99 4.35 -7.07
C ASP A 30 -10.41 3.24 -7.96
N PRO A 31 -10.76 3.18 -9.27
CA PRO A 31 -10.23 2.18 -10.19
C PRO A 31 -8.71 2.22 -10.37
N GLN A 32 -8.04 3.33 -10.06
CA GLN A 32 -6.58 3.48 -10.07
C GLN A 32 -5.95 3.13 -8.71
N ARG A 33 -6.74 2.84 -7.66
CA ARG A 33 -6.18 2.46 -6.35
C ARG A 33 -5.37 1.17 -6.48
N CYS A 34 -4.17 1.21 -5.93
CA CYS A 34 -3.20 0.14 -5.98
C CYS A 34 -2.24 0.20 -4.78
N ARG A 35 -1.22 -0.65 -4.79
CA ARG A 35 -0.15 -0.71 -3.77
C ARG A 35 0.47 0.66 -3.52
N LEU A 36 0.78 1.39 -4.59
CA LEU A 36 1.41 2.71 -4.53
C LEU A 36 0.52 3.73 -3.81
N SER A 37 -0.80 3.68 -4.03
CA SER A 37 -1.77 4.55 -3.37
C SER A 37 -1.66 4.42 -1.85
N VAL A 38 -1.73 3.18 -1.36
CA VAL A 38 -1.69 2.88 0.08
C VAL A 38 -0.34 3.27 0.68
N LEU A 39 0.76 2.91 0.03
CA LEU A 39 2.10 3.26 0.51
C LEU A 39 2.30 4.78 0.59
N CYS A 40 1.94 5.53 -0.45
CA CYS A 40 2.06 6.98 -0.43
C CYS A 40 1.15 7.61 0.65
N GLN A 41 -0.10 7.17 0.74
CA GLN A 41 -1.09 7.69 1.71
C GLN A 41 -0.72 7.34 3.15
N ASN A 42 0.00 6.24 3.38
CA ASN A 42 0.52 5.88 4.71
C ASN A 42 1.52 6.90 5.25
N TYR A 43 2.38 7.45 4.40
CA TYR A 43 3.47 8.33 4.82
C TYR A 43 3.20 9.81 4.53
N CYS A 44 2.33 10.12 3.58
CA CYS A 44 2.13 11.47 3.06
C CYS A 44 0.66 11.78 2.80
N THR A 45 0.29 13.05 2.96
CA THR A 45 -0.87 13.61 2.27
C THR A 45 -0.51 13.81 0.79
N THR A 46 -1.24 13.15 -0.10
CA THR A 46 -1.04 13.19 -1.56
C THR A 46 -2.00 14.19 -2.21
N GLN A 47 -1.51 15.07 -3.08
CA GLN A 47 -2.32 16.09 -3.74
C GLN A 47 -1.95 16.17 -5.22
N HIS A 48 -2.88 15.79 -6.11
CA HIS A 48 -2.74 16.07 -7.54
C HIS A 48 -2.96 17.56 -7.77
N ARG A 49 -1.96 18.27 -8.29
CA ARG A 49 -1.99 19.73 -8.43
C ARG A 49 -2.43 20.18 -9.82
N LEU A 50 -1.86 19.57 -10.85
CA LEU A 50 -2.21 19.85 -12.24
C LEU A 50 -1.74 18.73 -13.15
N THR A 51 -2.26 18.72 -14.37
CA THR A 51 -1.83 17.85 -15.47
C THR A 51 -1.23 18.71 -16.57
N LEU A 52 -0.03 18.35 -17.02
CA LEU A 52 0.70 18.96 -18.12
C LEU A 52 0.52 18.09 -19.36
N ASN A 53 0.26 18.73 -20.50
CA ASN A 53 0.16 18.04 -21.78
C ASN A 53 1.55 17.52 -22.20
N GLY A 54 1.64 16.24 -22.58
CA GLY A 54 2.90 15.61 -23.01
C GLY A 54 3.60 16.34 -24.17
N SER A 55 2.83 16.97 -25.06
CA SER A 55 3.34 17.77 -26.18
C SER A 55 4.06 19.07 -25.77
N SER A 56 3.90 19.51 -24.51
CA SER A 56 4.57 20.71 -23.99
C SER A 56 6.01 20.45 -23.54
N PHE A 57 6.48 19.21 -23.58
CA PHE A 57 7.85 18.83 -23.23
C PHE A 57 8.78 18.83 -24.45
N VAL A 58 10.09 18.95 -24.20
CA VAL A 58 11.13 18.86 -25.25
C VAL A 58 12.18 17.83 -24.82
N PRO A 59 12.29 16.68 -25.51
CA PRO A 59 11.41 16.22 -26.59
C PRO A 59 9.96 15.96 -26.09
N PRO A 60 8.95 15.96 -27.00
CA PRO A 60 7.57 15.67 -26.63
C PRO A 60 7.44 14.32 -25.92
N ALA A 61 6.70 14.28 -24.81
CA ALA A 61 6.39 13.05 -24.12
C ALA A 61 5.19 12.36 -24.78
N GLU A 62 5.21 11.01 -24.83
CA GLU A 62 4.12 10.21 -25.39
C GLU A 62 2.85 10.21 -24.54
N VAL A 63 3.00 10.51 -23.24
CA VAL A 63 1.90 10.54 -22.27
C VAL A 63 1.92 11.86 -21.51
N ASP A 64 0.74 12.27 -21.06
CA ASP A 64 0.60 13.43 -20.17
C ASP A 64 1.32 13.21 -18.84
N VAL A 65 1.63 14.32 -18.18
CA VAL A 65 2.42 14.34 -16.95
C VAL A 65 1.59 14.97 -15.83
N GLY A 66 1.45 14.27 -14.70
CA GLY A 66 0.79 14.79 -13.50
C GLY A 66 1.79 15.36 -12.51
N LEU A 67 1.54 16.57 -12.00
CA LEU A 67 2.27 17.15 -10.88
C LEU A 67 1.59 16.75 -9.56
N VAL A 68 2.31 15.98 -8.74
CA VAL A 68 1.84 15.53 -7.43
C VAL A 68 2.66 16.19 -6.33
N ARG A 69 1.96 16.78 -5.35
CA ARG A 69 2.56 17.27 -4.11
C ARG A 69 2.37 16.23 -3.01
N LEU A 70 3.48 15.80 -2.42
CA LEU A 70 3.56 14.86 -1.30
C LEU A 70 3.98 15.64 -0.05
N VAL A 71 3.13 15.67 0.97
CA VAL A 71 3.44 16.31 2.25
C VAL A 71 3.58 15.23 3.31
N PRO A 72 4.78 14.98 3.88
CA PRO A 72 4.95 13.97 4.91
C PRO A 72 4.04 14.22 6.12
N LEU A 73 3.37 13.17 6.57
CA LEU A 73 2.57 13.18 7.78
C LEU A 73 3.46 13.39 9.02
N LYS A 74 2.86 13.82 10.13
CA LYS A 74 3.58 13.93 11.41
C LYS A 74 4.09 12.55 11.84
N GLU A 75 3.19 11.58 11.78
CA GLU A 75 3.42 10.16 12.00
C GLU A 75 2.76 9.39 10.85
N PRO A 76 3.35 8.28 10.37
CA PRO A 76 2.68 7.43 9.42
C PRO A 76 1.42 6.81 10.04
N VAL A 77 0.44 6.46 9.19
CA VAL A 77 -0.80 5.81 9.65
C VAL A 77 -0.49 4.43 10.25
N ILE A 78 0.36 3.67 9.57
CA ILE A 78 0.87 2.36 9.96
C ILE A 78 2.29 2.54 10.53
N ARG A 79 2.49 2.12 11.78
CA ARG A 79 3.75 2.31 12.54
C ARG A 79 4.57 1.03 12.63
N HIS A 80 4.84 0.40 11.49
CA HIS A 80 5.65 -0.81 11.37
C HIS A 80 6.89 -0.58 10.51
N PRO A 81 7.91 -1.46 10.59
CA PRO A 81 9.01 -1.47 9.63
C PRO A 81 8.50 -1.53 8.18
N PHE A 82 9.18 -0.82 7.28
CA PHE A 82 8.76 -0.71 5.87
C PHE A 82 8.61 -2.09 5.22
N ASP A 83 9.54 -3.01 5.46
CA ASP A 83 9.53 -4.35 4.85
C ASP A 83 8.27 -5.15 5.21
N LEU A 84 7.78 -5.00 6.44
CA LEU A 84 6.53 -5.64 6.88
C LEU A 84 5.32 -5.04 6.16
N ILE A 85 5.24 -3.71 6.16
CA ILE A 85 4.15 -2.98 5.50
C ILE A 85 4.11 -3.33 4.01
N GLU A 86 5.27 -3.30 3.37
CA GLU A 86 5.43 -3.66 1.97
C GLU A 86 5.00 -5.11 1.73
N LYS A 87 5.46 -6.08 2.54
CA LYS A 87 5.05 -7.48 2.41
C LYS A 87 3.54 -7.65 2.51
N VAL A 88 2.91 -7.03 3.51
CA VAL A 88 1.46 -7.11 3.73
C VAL A 88 0.69 -6.53 2.55
N ILE A 89 1.01 -5.30 2.15
CA ILE A 89 0.36 -4.63 1.02
C ILE A 89 0.56 -5.41 -0.27
N ASN A 90 1.76 -5.94 -0.53
CA ASN A 90 2.07 -6.70 -1.74
C ASN A 90 1.23 -7.97 -1.83
N CYS A 91 1.11 -8.71 -0.74
CA CYS A 91 0.33 -9.95 -0.69
C CYS A 91 -1.16 -9.69 -0.84
N LEU A 92 -1.68 -8.65 -0.18
CA LEU A 92 -3.10 -8.27 -0.26
C LEU A 92 -3.47 -7.80 -1.67
N PHE A 93 -2.69 -6.91 -2.27
CA PHE A 93 -2.99 -6.34 -3.58
C PHE A 93 -2.65 -7.26 -4.76
N ASN A 94 -2.19 -8.49 -4.52
CA ASN A 94 -2.06 -9.54 -5.52
C ASN A 94 -3.45 -10.12 -5.91
N GLY A 95 -4.24 -9.26 -6.54
CA GLY A 95 -5.65 -9.46 -6.85
C GLY A 95 -6.53 -8.45 -6.11
N ARG A 96 -6.42 -7.17 -6.49
CA ARG A 96 -7.14 -6.03 -5.88
C ARG A 96 -8.68 -6.16 -5.79
N GLN A 97 -9.29 -6.98 -6.65
CA GLN A 97 -10.74 -7.25 -6.64
C GLN A 97 -11.15 -8.38 -5.68
N LYS A 98 -10.18 -9.12 -5.10
CA LYS A 98 -10.45 -10.20 -4.16
C LYS A 98 -11.04 -9.63 -2.86
N VAL A 99 -11.81 -10.46 -2.18
CA VAL A 99 -12.19 -10.25 -0.78
C VAL A 99 -11.00 -10.50 0.13
N LEU A 100 -10.98 -9.85 1.31
CA LEU A 100 -9.88 -9.90 2.28
C LEU A 100 -9.47 -11.33 2.63
N THR A 101 -10.44 -12.21 2.88
CA THR A 101 -10.21 -13.65 3.14
C THR A 101 -9.38 -14.35 2.07
N ASN A 102 -9.52 -13.97 0.81
CA ASN A 102 -8.76 -14.55 -0.30
C ASN A 102 -7.44 -13.83 -0.56
N GLY A 103 -7.36 -12.51 -0.31
CA GLY A 103 -6.11 -11.75 -0.41
C GLY A 103 -5.11 -12.15 0.68
N ALA A 104 -5.58 -12.29 1.92
CA ALA A 104 -4.75 -12.61 3.08
C ALA A 104 -4.10 -14.01 3.01
N LYS A 105 -4.64 -14.95 2.23
CA LYS A 105 -4.04 -16.28 2.00
C LYS A 105 -2.62 -16.19 1.47
N ASN A 106 -2.26 -15.13 0.75
CA ASN A 106 -0.91 -14.96 0.22
C ASN A 106 0.12 -14.64 1.31
N LEU A 107 -0.29 -14.29 2.53
CA LEU A 107 0.63 -14.03 3.66
C LEU A 107 1.14 -15.31 4.32
N PHE A 108 0.48 -16.45 4.08
CA PHE A 108 0.71 -17.67 4.83
C PHE A 108 0.99 -18.89 3.94
N PRO A 109 1.85 -19.83 4.39
CA PRO A 109 2.02 -21.15 3.79
C PRO A 109 0.69 -21.89 3.61
N ARG A 110 0.58 -22.72 2.57
CA ARG A 110 -0.70 -23.34 2.18
C ARG A 110 -1.35 -24.15 3.30
N ASP A 111 -0.53 -24.90 4.02
CA ASP A 111 -0.85 -25.75 5.16
C ASP A 111 -1.32 -24.96 6.41
N ARG A 112 -0.92 -23.69 6.56
CA ARG A 112 -1.31 -22.85 7.71
C ARG A 112 -2.44 -21.88 7.43
N ARG A 113 -2.89 -21.72 6.18
CA ARG A 113 -3.90 -20.72 5.78
C ARG A 113 -5.23 -20.87 6.49
N GLU A 114 -5.71 -22.10 6.66
CA GLU A 114 -7.01 -22.38 7.25
C GLU A 114 -7.10 -21.95 8.72
N GLU A 115 -5.97 -21.95 9.42
CA GLU A 115 -5.85 -21.51 10.80
C GLU A 115 -5.55 -20.00 10.90
N LEU A 116 -4.52 -19.53 10.17
CA LEU A 116 -3.96 -18.19 10.37
C LEU A 116 -4.78 -17.08 9.71
N VAL A 117 -5.44 -17.35 8.57
CA VAL A 117 -6.25 -16.32 7.89
C VAL A 117 -7.48 -15.93 8.72
N PRO A 118 -8.31 -16.86 9.22
CA PRO A 118 -9.43 -16.49 10.09
C PRO A 118 -8.97 -15.78 11.37
N ARG A 119 -7.84 -16.21 11.95
CA ARG A 119 -7.24 -15.56 13.12
C ARG A 119 -6.84 -14.11 12.82
N LEU A 120 -6.13 -13.88 11.71
CA LEU A 120 -5.73 -12.54 11.27
C LEU A 120 -6.95 -11.61 11.13
N ILE A 121 -7.99 -12.07 10.45
CA ILE A 121 -9.19 -11.26 10.16
C ILE A 121 -9.98 -10.98 11.44
N LYS A 122 -10.18 -12.01 12.27
CA LYS A 122 -10.92 -11.86 13.53
C LYS A 122 -10.25 -10.86 14.47
N LEU A 123 -8.93 -10.92 14.61
CA LEU A 123 -8.19 -10.06 15.54
C LEU A 123 -7.96 -8.64 15.00
N SER A 124 -7.94 -8.47 13.67
CA SER A 124 -7.79 -7.14 13.04
C SER A 124 -9.08 -6.33 13.00
N ASP A 125 -10.23 -6.93 13.34
CA ASP A 125 -11.54 -6.28 13.32
C ASP A 125 -11.82 -5.61 11.97
N VAL A 126 -11.72 -6.40 10.91
CA VAL A 126 -12.02 -6.01 9.52
C VAL A 126 -13.03 -6.99 8.95
N ASP A 127 -14.05 -6.49 8.24
CA ASP A 127 -15.03 -7.35 7.60
C ASP A 127 -14.35 -8.32 6.60
N PRO A 128 -14.53 -9.65 6.76
CA PRO A 128 -13.92 -10.67 5.89
C PRO A 128 -14.32 -10.54 4.41
N THR A 129 -15.45 -9.91 4.13
CA THR A 129 -16.03 -9.73 2.79
C THR A 129 -15.58 -8.44 2.11
N THR A 130 -14.92 -7.53 2.85
CA THR A 130 -14.35 -6.30 2.29
C THR A 130 -13.37 -6.62 1.17
N ARG A 131 -13.52 -5.95 0.03
CA ARG A 131 -12.58 -6.09 -1.08
C ARG A 131 -11.27 -5.38 -0.76
N ILE A 132 -10.16 -5.86 -1.30
CA ILE A 132 -8.84 -5.24 -1.05
C ILE A 132 -8.81 -3.75 -1.43
N LEU A 133 -9.49 -3.35 -2.53
CA LEU A 133 -9.63 -1.95 -2.94
C LEU A 133 -10.40 -1.06 -1.95
N GLN A 134 -11.23 -1.65 -1.08
CA GLN A 134 -12.02 -0.94 -0.08
C GLN A 134 -11.26 -0.72 1.23
N LEU A 135 -10.16 -1.45 1.45
CA LEU A 135 -9.39 -1.33 2.67
C LEU A 135 -8.80 0.07 2.83
N THR A 136 -9.09 0.68 3.97
CA THR A 136 -8.46 1.89 4.49
C THR A 136 -7.01 1.62 4.85
N VAL A 137 -6.21 2.68 4.98
CA VAL A 137 -4.80 2.52 5.40
C VAL A 137 -4.73 2.05 6.86
N GLU A 138 -5.69 2.48 7.67
CA GLU A 138 -5.87 2.12 9.08
C GLU A 138 -6.21 0.64 9.25
N GLU A 139 -7.12 0.08 8.45
CA GLU A 139 -7.43 -1.36 8.44
C GLU A 139 -6.22 -2.20 8.04
N ILE A 140 -5.46 -1.74 7.04
CA ILE A 140 -4.20 -2.39 6.67
C ILE A 140 -3.18 -2.31 7.82
N GLY A 141 -3.18 -1.21 8.58
CA GLY A 141 -2.40 -1.08 9.80
C GLY A 141 -2.74 -2.15 10.84
N ARG A 142 -4.03 -2.35 11.13
CA ARG A 142 -4.48 -3.41 12.06
C ARG A 142 -4.10 -4.80 11.55
N LEU A 143 -4.18 -5.04 10.24
CA LEU A 143 -3.68 -6.29 9.66
C LEU A 143 -2.17 -6.46 9.85
N CYS A 144 -1.39 -5.38 9.75
CA CYS A 144 0.05 -5.41 10.03
C CYS A 144 0.35 -5.72 11.50
N ASP A 145 -0.39 -5.11 12.43
CA ASP A 145 -0.25 -5.36 13.87
C ASP A 145 -0.40 -6.85 14.19
N ILE A 146 -1.50 -7.45 13.74
CA ILE A 146 -1.79 -8.86 13.99
C ILE A 146 -0.84 -9.79 13.23
N TYR A 147 -0.43 -9.42 12.01
CA TYR A 147 0.57 -10.19 11.27
C TYR A 147 1.91 -10.22 12.00
N GLU A 148 2.36 -9.10 12.57
CA GLU A 148 3.60 -9.04 13.35
C GLU A 148 3.49 -9.89 14.63
N GLU A 149 2.35 -9.87 15.32
CA GLU A 149 2.12 -10.75 16.47
C GLU A 149 2.20 -12.23 16.11
N ILE A 150 1.66 -12.63 14.95
CA ILE A 150 1.76 -14.01 14.45
C ILE A 150 3.23 -14.34 14.17
N CYS A 151 3.96 -13.48 13.45
CA CYS A 151 5.38 -13.68 13.16
C CYS A 151 6.25 -13.71 14.42
N THR A 152 5.89 -12.99 15.48
CA THR A 152 6.63 -13.02 16.75
C THR A 152 6.47 -14.36 17.47
N LYS A 153 5.29 -14.98 17.36
CA LYS A 153 5.01 -16.30 17.94
C LYS A 153 5.55 -17.43 17.07
N GLU A 154 5.55 -17.24 15.76
CA GLU A 154 5.90 -18.23 14.74
C GLU A 154 6.84 -17.58 13.70
N PRO A 155 8.15 -17.48 14.00
CA PRO A 155 9.12 -16.78 13.17
C PRO A 155 9.21 -17.29 11.72
N GLU A 156 8.93 -18.58 11.49
CA GLU A 156 8.92 -19.20 10.16
C GLU A 156 7.92 -18.56 9.19
N ILE A 157 6.85 -17.93 9.71
CA ILE A 157 5.86 -17.22 8.89
C ILE A 157 6.47 -15.94 8.29
N ARG A 158 7.45 -15.35 8.97
CA ARG A 158 8.16 -14.15 8.48
C ARG A 158 8.97 -14.46 7.23
N ASP A 159 9.58 -15.64 7.17
CA ASP A 159 10.43 -16.09 6.07
C ASP A 159 9.64 -16.65 4.89
N TYR A 160 8.32 -16.88 5.06
CA TYR A 160 7.47 -17.29 3.96
C TYR A 160 7.36 -16.19 2.90
N HIS A 161 7.84 -16.48 1.70
CA HIS A 161 7.70 -15.63 0.53
C HIS A 161 6.71 -16.23 -0.47
N PHE A 162 5.55 -15.61 -0.60
CA PHE A 162 4.63 -15.93 -1.68
C PHE A 162 5.22 -15.49 -3.01
N ARG A 163 5.40 -16.43 -3.94
CA ARG A 163 5.82 -16.13 -5.31
C ARG A 163 4.70 -15.36 -6.01
N LEU A 164 4.83 -14.05 -6.06
CA LEU A 164 4.06 -13.20 -6.95
C LEU A 164 4.42 -13.65 -8.38
N GLY A 165 3.45 -14.24 -9.09
CA GLY A 165 3.63 -14.53 -10.51
C GLY A 165 4.04 -13.24 -11.22
N ARG A 166 5.07 -13.33 -12.07
CA ARG A 166 5.46 -12.23 -12.95
C ARG A 166 4.28 -11.79 -13.81
#